data_AF-A0A7Y3A9X0-F1
#
_entry.id   AF-A0A7Y3A9X0-F1
#
_cell.length_a   1.000
_cell.length_b   1.000
_cell.length_c   1.000
_cell.angle_alpha   90.00
_cell.angle_beta   90.00
_cell.angle_gamma   90.00
#
_symmetry.space_group_name_H-M   'P 1'
#
loop_
_entity.id
_entity.type
_entity.pdbx_description
1 polymer ?
#
loop_
_entity_poly.entity_id
_entity_poly.type
_entity_poly.pdbx_seq_one_letter_code
_entity_poly.pdbx_strand_id
1 'polypeptide(L)'
;MGTQDSFGEAQEFRETYGTESFTMLWDPGFDSWSALGIRGQPQALLFPPVGAVIGQWFGPFDPDEVLDLSRRALQSPEALPSDVERFGS
;
A
#
# COMPACT_ATOMS: atom_id res chain seq x y z
N MET A 1 4.10 11.05 8.39
CA MET A 1 5.37 11.28 9.07
C MET A 1 5.96 9.93 9.38
N GLY A 2 6.79 9.46 8.47
CA GLY A 2 7.38 8.13 8.42
C GLY A 2 8.10 8.05 7.07
N THR A 3 9.37 7.67 7.09
CA THR A 3 10.25 7.39 5.93
C THR A 3 10.58 8.54 4.96
N GLN A 4 10.11 9.76 5.18
CA GLN A 4 10.39 10.85 4.24
C GLN A 4 11.79 11.47 4.39
N ASP A 5 12.45 11.41 5.56
CA ASP A 5 13.64 12.27 5.77
C ASP A 5 14.96 11.52 6.07
N SER A 6 14.99 10.24 6.51
CA SER A 6 16.24 9.41 6.48
C SER A 6 16.05 7.89 6.77
N PHE A 7 17.09 7.07 6.52
CA PHE A 7 17.15 5.67 6.97
C PHE A 7 17.03 5.52 8.50
N GLY A 8 17.64 6.44 9.26
CA GLY A 8 17.57 6.43 10.73
C GLY A 8 16.15 6.63 11.25
N GLU A 9 15.39 7.53 10.63
CA GLU A 9 13.98 7.74 10.97
C GLU A 9 13.10 6.53 10.61
N ALA A 10 13.44 5.81 9.54
CA ALA A 10 12.74 4.57 9.20
C ALA A 10 12.96 3.49 10.27
N GLN A 11 14.14 3.44 10.90
CA GLN A 11 14.40 2.55 12.03
C GLN A 11 13.67 3.02 13.29
N GLU A 12 13.75 4.31 13.63
CA GLU A 12 13.08 4.89 14.80
C GLU A 12 11.55 4.74 14.75
N PHE A 13 10.95 4.93 13.57
CA PHE A 13 9.52 4.71 13.35
C PHE A 13 9.13 3.26 13.65
N ARG A 14 9.94 2.29 13.23
CA ARG A 14 9.68 0.87 13.49
C ARG A 14 9.68 0.55 14.97
N GLU A 15 10.70 1.01 15.67
CA GLU A 15 10.87 0.79 17.11
C GLU A 15 9.77 1.47 17.92
N THR A 16 9.37 2.69 17.52
CA THR A 16 8.38 3.49 18.24
C THR A 16 6.95 2.95 18.07
N TYR A 17 6.58 2.54 16.86
CA TYR A 17 5.19 2.13 16.54
C TYR A 17 4.99 0.61 16.48
N GLY A 18 6.02 -0.19 16.80
CA GLY A 18 5.93 -1.63 16.87
C GLY A 18 5.58 -2.29 15.54
N THR A 19 6.00 -1.69 14.41
CA THR A 19 5.72 -2.19 13.05
C THR A 19 6.71 -3.29 12.66
N GLU A 20 6.82 -4.32 13.50
CA GLU A 20 7.72 -5.46 13.31
C GLU A 20 7.05 -6.63 12.59
N SER A 21 5.71 -6.63 12.52
CA SER A 21 4.92 -7.70 11.91
C SER A 21 4.93 -7.70 10.38
N PHE A 22 5.51 -6.68 9.75
CA PHE A 22 5.63 -6.56 8.30
C PHE A 22 6.97 -5.93 7.91
N THR A 23 7.44 -6.27 6.71
CA THR A 23 8.71 -5.76 6.18
C THR A 23 8.57 -4.28 5.84
N MET A 24 9.42 -3.45 6.43
CA MET A 24 9.59 -2.06 6.01
C MET A 24 10.82 -1.92 5.11
N LEU A 25 10.60 -1.38 3.92
CA LEU A 25 11.64 -1.10 2.94
C LEU A 25 11.85 0.42 2.86
N TRP A 26 13.11 0.83 2.76
CA TRP A 26 13.47 2.23 2.50
C TRP A 26 13.90 2.37 1.05
N ASP A 27 13.27 3.30 0.34
CA ASP A 27 13.59 3.64 -1.05
C ASP A 27 14.18 5.05 -1.08
N PRO A 28 15.51 5.19 -1.16
CA PRO A 28 16.17 6.50 -1.15
C PRO A 28 15.89 7.33 -2.42
N GLY A 29 15.52 6.68 -3.52
CA GLY A 29 15.37 7.33 -4.83
C GLY A 29 13.93 7.70 -5.19
N PHE A 30 12.94 7.22 -4.42
CA PHE A 30 11.52 7.29 -4.77
C PHE A 30 11.19 6.58 -6.10
N ASP A 31 12.04 5.65 -6.54
CA ASP A 31 11.84 4.89 -7.78
C ASP A 31 10.60 3.99 -7.65
N SER A 32 10.43 3.34 -6.50
CA SER A 32 9.25 2.52 -6.22
C SER A 32 7.99 3.36 -6.12
N TRP A 33 8.08 4.58 -5.56
CA TRP A 33 6.94 5.49 -5.48
C TRP A 33 6.50 5.93 -6.87
N SER A 34 7.46 6.29 -7.72
CA SER A 34 7.21 6.68 -9.11
C SER A 34 6.60 5.54 -9.92
N ALA A 35 7.15 4.32 -9.79
CA ALA A 35 6.65 3.13 -10.45
C ALA A 35 5.22 2.75 -10.00
N LEU A 36 4.89 3.00 -8.73
CA LEU A 36 3.59 2.73 -8.14
C LEU A 36 2.60 3.90 -8.23
N GLY A 37 3.00 5.03 -8.80
CA GLY A 37 2.17 6.24 -8.90
C GLY A 37 1.85 6.88 -7.55
N ILE A 38 2.66 6.66 -6.52
CA ILE A 38 2.52 7.23 -5.19
C ILE A 38 2.94 8.70 -5.23
N ARG A 39 2.07 9.60 -4.76
CA ARG A 39 2.27 11.06 -4.81
C ARG A 39 2.31 11.74 -3.46
N GLY A 40 2.10 10.98 -2.40
CA GLY A 40 2.06 11.49 -1.03
C GLY A 40 1.82 10.39 -0.04
N GLN A 41 1.76 10.77 1.23
CA GLN A 41 1.50 9.87 2.34
C GLN A 41 0.44 10.44 3.29
N PRO A 42 -0.31 9.59 4.02
CA PRO A 42 -0.28 8.12 3.94
C PRO A 42 -1.01 7.58 2.70
N GLN A 43 -0.43 6.58 2.05
CA GLN A 43 -1.01 5.91 0.88
C GLN A 43 -0.83 4.39 1.02
N ALA A 44 -1.85 3.62 0.64
CA ALA A 44 -1.85 2.16 0.67
C ALA A 44 -2.27 1.59 -0.70
N LEU A 45 -1.67 0.46 -1.09
CA LEU A 45 -1.99 -0.29 -2.29
C LEU A 45 -2.15 -1.76 -1.92
N LEU A 46 -3.21 -2.42 -2.42
CA LEU A 46 -3.43 -3.85 -2.27
C LEU A 46 -3.18 -4.54 -3.60
N PHE A 47 -2.34 -5.58 -3.57
CA PHE A 47 -2.03 -6.41 -4.72
C PHE A 47 -2.54 -7.83 -4.51
N PRO A 48 -3.09 -8.48 -5.55
CA PRO A 48 -3.30 -9.93 -5.58
C PRO A 48 -1.94 -10.65 -5.70
N PRO A 49 -1.88 -11.99 -5.50
CA PRO A 49 -0.64 -12.75 -5.68
C PRO A 49 0.00 -12.61 -7.07
N VAL A 50 -0.84 -12.38 -8.09
CA VAL A 50 -0.44 -12.12 -9.48
C VAL A 50 -1.40 -11.08 -10.07
N GLY A 51 -0.86 -10.08 -10.74
CA GLY A 51 -1.66 -9.08 -11.47
C GLY A 51 -1.40 -7.65 -11.02
N ALA A 52 -2.35 -6.77 -11.33
CA ALA A 52 -2.30 -5.35 -11.01
C ALA A 52 -2.94 -5.04 -9.65
N VAL A 53 -2.81 -3.79 -9.20
CA VAL A 53 -3.44 -3.26 -7.97
C VAL A 53 -4.96 -3.50 -8.00
N ILE A 54 -5.50 -3.99 -6.88
CA ILE A 54 -6.94 -4.27 -6.69
C ILE A 54 -7.60 -3.34 -5.65
N GLY A 55 -6.80 -2.50 -5.00
CA GLY A 55 -7.28 -1.48 -4.06
C GLY A 55 -6.22 -0.41 -3.82
N GLN A 56 -6.66 0.85 -3.70
CA GLN A 56 -5.79 2.00 -3.46
C GLN A 56 -6.49 3.00 -2.55
N TRP A 57 -5.80 3.44 -1.50
CA TRP A 57 -6.34 4.40 -0.53
C TRP A 57 -5.33 5.51 -0.24
N PHE A 58 -5.83 6.73 -0.07
CA PHE A 58 -5.10 7.86 0.44
C PHE A 58 -5.72 8.27 1.77
N GLY A 59 -4.95 8.22 2.87
CA GLY A 59 -5.51 8.35 4.21
C GLY A 59 -5.91 7.01 4.84
N PRO A 60 -6.77 7.05 5.88
CA PRO A 60 -7.35 5.87 6.50
C PRO A 60 -8.14 5.01 5.50
N PHE A 61 -8.20 3.71 5.74
CA PHE A 61 -8.99 2.75 4.96
C PHE A 61 -9.76 1.81 5.89
N ASP A 62 -10.85 1.23 5.39
CA ASP A 62 -11.68 0.28 6.13
C ASP A 62 -11.04 -1.13 6.12
N PRO A 63 -10.70 -1.72 7.29
CA PRO A 63 -10.16 -3.07 7.35
C PRO A 63 -11.08 -4.13 6.75
N ASP A 64 -12.40 -3.99 6.87
CA ASP A 64 -13.35 -4.98 6.36
C ASP A 64 -13.38 -4.99 4.82
N GLU A 65 -13.24 -3.81 4.20
CA GLU A 65 -13.09 -3.66 2.75
C GLU A 65 -11.82 -4.38 2.25
N VAL A 66 -10.68 -4.17 2.92
CA VAL A 66 -9.41 -4.80 2.57
C VAL A 66 -9.51 -6.32 2.66
N LEU A 67 -10.14 -6.85 3.71
CA LEU A 67 -10.31 -8.28 3.91
C LEU A 67 -11.25 -8.90 2.86
N ASP A 68 -12.33 -8.21 2.48
CA ASP A 68 -13.23 -8.70 1.44
C ASP A 68 -12.57 -8.73 0.06
N LEU A 69 -11.88 -7.65 -0.33
CA LEU A 69 -11.12 -7.57 -1.58
C LEU A 69 -10.05 -8.66 -1.64
N SER A 70 -9.31 -8.87 -0.55
CA SER A 70 -8.29 -9.91 -0.44
C SER A 70 -8.89 -11.31 -0.60
N ARG A 71 -10.03 -11.58 0.04
CA ARG A 71 -10.73 -12.87 -0.07
C ARG A 71 -11.17 -13.13 -1.51
N ARG A 72 -11.77 -12.15 -2.16
CA ARG A 72 -12.25 -12.26 -3.55
C ARG A 72 -11.11 -12.52 -4.53
N ALA A 73 -9.99 -11.80 -4.37
CA ALA A 73 -8.80 -11.98 -5.20
C ALA A 73 -8.20 -13.39 -5.12
N LEU A 74 -8.22 -14.01 -3.93
CA LEU A 74 -7.72 -15.37 -3.72
C LEU A 74 -8.65 -16.45 -4.29
N GLN A 75 -9.96 -16.18 -4.35
CA GLN A 75 -10.96 -17.14 -4.81
C GLN A 75 -11.15 -17.12 -6.34
N SER A 76 -10.82 -16.02 -7.00
CA SER A 76 -11.01 -15.86 -8.44
C SER A 76 -10.00 -14.86 -9.03
N PRO A 77 -8.76 -15.31 -9.31
CA PRO A 77 -7.68 -14.42 -9.79
C PRO A 77 -7.98 -13.75 -11.15
N GLU A 78 -8.96 -14.26 -11.90
CA GLU A 78 -9.36 -13.74 -13.22
C GLU A 78 -10.60 -12.82 -13.18
N ALA A 79 -11.27 -12.69 -12.02
CA ALA A 79 -12.52 -11.95 -11.86
C ALA A 79 -12.35 -10.58 -11.17
N LEU A 80 -11.13 -10.03 -11.18
CA LEU A 80 -10.86 -8.73 -10.59
C LEU A 80 -11.20 -7.65 -11.62
N PRO A 81 -12.04 -6.66 -11.26
CA PRO A 81 -12.46 -5.62 -12.20
C PRO A 81 -11.25 -4.84 -12.70
N SER A 82 -11.18 -4.61 -14.01
CA SER A 82 -10.17 -3.79 -14.69
C SER A 82 -10.27 -2.29 -14.40
N ASP A 83 -11.25 -1.90 -13.59
CA ASP A 83 -11.67 -0.51 -13.48
C ASP A 83 -11.29 0.03 -12.11
N VAL A 84 -10.00 0.37 -11.98
CA VAL A 84 -9.57 1.39 -11.02
C VAL A 84 -10.11 2.73 -11.53
N GLU A 85 -11.40 2.97 -11.35
CA GLU A 85 -11.95 4.31 -11.52
C GLU A 85 -11.39 5.19 -10.41
N ARG A 86 -10.75 6.29 -10.84
CA ARG A 86 -10.33 7.42 -10.02
C ARG A 86 -11.52 7.98 -9.23
N PHE A 87 -11.75 7.47 -8.03
CA PHE A 87 -12.62 8.16 -7.07
C PHE A 87 -11.77 9.13 -6.26
N GLY A 88 -11.66 10.35 -6.79
CA GLY A 88 -11.24 11.55 -6.06
C GLY A 88 -12.19 12.69 -6.43
N SER A 89 -13.01 13.13 -5.48
CA SER A 89 -13.61 14.47 -5.41
C SER A 89 -13.24 15.07 -4.07
#